data_AF-A0A7R9QXP9-F1
#
_entry.id   AF-A0A7R9QXP9-F1
#
_cell.length_a   1.000
_cell.length_b   1.000
_cell.length_c   1.000
_cell.angle_alpha   90.00
_cell.angle_beta   90.00
_cell.angle_gamma   90.00
#
_symmetry.space_group_name_H-M   'P 1'
#
loop_
_entity.id
_entity.type
_entity.pdbx_description
1 polymer ?
#
loop_
_entity_poly.entity_id
_entity_poly.type
_entity_poly.pdbx_seq_one_letter_code
_entity_poly.pdbx_strand_id
1 'polypeptide(L)'
;MSSKTSDMTSKTSDMTSVRPKIRSKHSEKLSGEPLERRTIRFEDKDGIERYYPALHIKFSHTMVFVKYIPPPMNTMADLHLNGHDLTSNVHIQRWMSVVNSFQEMIKALLRLQHNQFWSTLVHERSLQ
;
A
#
# COMPACT_ATOMS: atom_id res chain seq x y z
N MET A 1 -45.28 -1.91 41.04
CA MET A 1 -44.21 -0.98 40.63
C MET A 1 -43.30 -1.75 39.69
N SER A 2 -43.29 -1.37 38.41
CA SER A 2 -42.55 -2.04 37.34
C SER A 2 -41.09 -1.60 37.33
N SER A 3 -40.17 -2.56 37.31
CA SER A 3 -38.75 -2.31 36.99
C SER A 3 -38.42 -3.05 35.71
N LYS A 4 -38.51 -2.32 34.58
CA LYS A 4 -38.00 -2.73 33.27
C LYS A 4 -36.48 -2.59 33.29
N THR A 5 -35.75 -3.71 33.29
CA THR A 5 -34.33 -3.72 32.94
C THR A 5 -34.22 -3.58 31.43
N SER A 6 -33.51 -2.52 30.99
CA SER A 6 -33.26 -2.22 29.59
C SER A 6 -32.02 -2.96 29.11
N ASP A 7 -32.20 -3.81 28.11
CA ASP A 7 -31.13 -4.41 27.32
C ASP A 7 -30.41 -3.32 26.51
N MET A 8 -29.17 -3.01 26.88
CA MET A 8 -28.24 -2.29 26.00
C MET A 8 -27.44 -3.32 25.19
N THR A 9 -27.93 -3.65 24.00
CA THR A 9 -27.11 -4.31 22.97
C THR A 9 -26.50 -3.24 22.08
N SER A 10 -25.22 -2.94 22.33
CA SER A 10 -24.39 -2.15 21.43
C SER A 10 -24.23 -2.89 20.11
N LYS A 11 -25.00 -2.48 19.09
CA LYS A 11 -24.78 -2.90 17.70
C LYS A 11 -23.47 -2.27 17.21
N THR A 12 -22.38 -3.01 17.35
CA THR A 12 -21.16 -2.78 16.57
C THR A 12 -21.49 -3.06 15.11
N SER A 13 -21.54 -2.00 14.32
CA SER A 13 -21.66 -2.05 12.87
C SER A 13 -20.39 -2.67 12.28
N ASP A 14 -20.53 -3.89 11.78
CA ASP A 14 -19.55 -4.53 10.92
C ASP A 14 -19.32 -3.64 9.68
N MET A 15 -18.23 -2.88 9.69
CA MET A 15 -17.64 -2.30 8.48
C MET A 15 -17.06 -3.46 7.66
N THR A 16 -17.95 -4.16 6.96
CA THR A 16 -17.57 -5.02 5.85
C THR A 16 -16.98 -4.13 4.77
N SER A 17 -15.65 -4.07 4.75
CA SER A 17 -14.87 -3.57 3.62
C SER A 17 -15.18 -4.44 2.41
N VAL A 18 -16.21 -4.05 1.65
CA VAL A 18 -16.59 -4.69 0.39
C VAL A 18 -15.50 -4.36 -0.62
N ARG A 19 -14.42 -5.16 -0.59
CA ARG A 19 -13.39 -5.15 -1.64
C ARG A 19 -14.07 -5.59 -2.93
N PRO A 20 -14.10 -4.75 -3.99
CA PRO A 20 -14.61 -5.17 -5.28
C PRO A 20 -13.77 -6.36 -5.77
N LYS A 21 -14.45 -7.49 -6.04
CA LYS A 21 -13.82 -8.71 -6.53
C LYS A 21 -13.49 -8.51 -8.01
N ILE A 22 -12.29 -8.03 -8.31
CA ILE A 22 -11.79 -7.86 -9.67
C ILE A 22 -11.66 -9.25 -10.30
N ARG A 23 -12.67 -9.68 -11.06
CA ARG A 23 -12.62 -10.90 -11.87
C ARG A 23 -12.02 -10.55 -13.23
N SER A 24 -10.69 -10.38 -13.26
CA SER A 24 -9.93 -10.33 -14.51
C SER A 24 -10.08 -11.68 -15.22
N LYS A 25 -10.94 -11.77 -16.24
CA LYS A 25 -10.95 -12.89 -17.16
C LYS A 25 -9.73 -12.72 -18.08
N HIS A 26 -8.59 -13.27 -17.69
CA HIS A 26 -7.41 -13.36 -18.55
C HIS A 26 -7.70 -14.29 -19.74
N SER A 27 -8.12 -13.68 -20.84
CA SER A 27 -8.00 -14.21 -22.19
C SER A 27 -7.24 -13.17 -23.00
N GLU A 28 -5.97 -12.98 -22.70
CA GLU A 28 -5.08 -12.13 -23.50
C GLU A 28 -4.06 -13.02 -24.18
N LYS A 29 -4.25 -13.20 -25.49
CA LYS A 29 -3.16 -13.47 -26.43
C LYS A 29 -2.08 -12.41 -26.16
N LEU A 30 -0.82 -12.84 -26.09
CA LEU A 30 0.37 -12.01 -25.87
C LEU A 30 0.62 -11.02 -27.03
N SER A 31 -0.32 -10.14 -27.35
CA SER A 31 0.01 -8.90 -28.05
C SER A 31 0.38 -7.89 -26.97
N GLY A 32 1.66 -7.58 -26.83
CA GLY A 32 2.15 -6.60 -25.87
C GLY A 32 1.78 -5.19 -26.29
N GLU A 33 0.50 -4.82 -26.15
CA GLU A 33 0.08 -3.44 -26.31
C GLU A 33 0.75 -2.59 -25.21
N PRO A 34 1.38 -1.46 -25.57
CA PRO A 34 1.97 -0.56 -24.59
C PRO A 34 0.95 -0.06 -23.56
N LEU A 35 1.40 0.14 -22.32
CA LEU A 35 0.51 0.42 -21.19
C LEU A 35 -0.27 1.74 -21.36
N GLU A 36 0.34 2.72 -22.04
CA GLU A 36 -0.26 4.02 -22.35
C GLU A 36 -1.40 3.96 -23.37
N ARG A 37 -1.48 2.90 -24.19
CA ARG A 37 -2.56 2.67 -25.16
C ARG A 37 -3.61 1.69 -24.65
N ARG A 38 -3.21 0.83 -23.73
CA ARG A 38 -4.06 -0.20 -23.14
C ARG A 38 -5.23 0.42 -22.37
N THR A 39 -6.42 -0.16 -22.56
CA THR A 39 -7.61 0.12 -21.75
C THR A 39 -8.03 -1.11 -20.95
N ILE A 40 -8.61 -0.88 -19.78
CA ILE A 40 -9.11 -1.91 -18.87
C ILE A 40 -10.61 -1.74 -18.74
N ARG A 41 -11.34 -2.82 -19.00
CA ARG A 41 -12.79 -2.88 -18.78
C ARG A 41 -13.09 -3.05 -17.29
N PHE A 42 -13.97 -2.23 -16.77
CA PHE A 42 -14.40 -2.24 -15.38
C PHE A 42 -15.93 -2.11 -15.32
N GLU A 43 -16.58 -3.01 -14.60
CA GLU A 43 -18.01 -2.95 -14.32
C GLU A 43 -18.23 -2.18 -13.02
N ASP A 44 -18.98 -1.09 -13.09
CA ASP A 44 -19.28 -0.28 -11.91
C ASP A 44 -20.34 -0.95 -11.01
N LYS A 45 -20.58 -0.39 -9.82
CA LYS A 45 -21.58 -0.93 -8.87
C LYS A 45 -23.00 -0.96 -9.45
N ASP A 46 -23.27 -0.10 -10.43
CA ASP A 46 -24.55 -0.02 -11.14
C ASP A 46 -24.68 -1.03 -12.29
N GLY A 47 -23.69 -1.92 -12.48
CA GLY A 47 -23.65 -2.89 -13.59
C GLY A 47 -23.28 -2.26 -14.95
N ILE A 48 -22.90 -0.98 -14.96
CA ILE A 48 -22.49 -0.29 -16.18
C ILE A 48 -21.03 -0.61 -16.49
N GLU A 49 -20.77 -1.20 -17.65
CA GLU A 49 -19.41 -1.39 -18.14
C GLU A 49 -18.79 -0.07 -18.60
N ARG A 50 -17.60 0.23 -18.10
CA ARG A 50 -16.79 1.39 -18.46
C ARG A 50 -15.38 0.95 -18.83
N TYR A 51 -14.75 1.70 -19.73
CA TYR A 51 -13.37 1.48 -20.15
C TYR A 51 -12.52 2.62 -19.62
N TYR A 52 -11.43 2.27 -18.92
CA TYR A 52 -10.48 3.24 -18.40
C TYR A 52 -9.11 3.01 -19.04
N PRO A 53 -8.31 4.07 -19.27
CA PRO A 53 -6.89 3.92 -19.55
C PRO A 53 -6.22 3.08 -18.47
N ALA A 54 -5.27 2.22 -18.83
CA ALA A 54 -4.59 1.35 -17.86
C ALA A 54 -3.77 2.13 -16.82
N LEU A 55 -3.33 3.35 -17.17
CA LEU A 55 -2.80 4.35 -16.25
C LEU A 55 -3.93 5.26 -15.77
N HIS A 56 -4.53 4.93 -14.63
CA HIS A 56 -5.63 5.71 -14.07
C HIS A 56 -5.64 5.63 -12.55
N ILE A 57 -6.03 6.73 -11.89
CA ILE A 57 -6.03 6.83 -10.42
C ILE A 57 -6.86 5.74 -9.73
N LYS A 58 -7.93 5.23 -10.36
CA LYS A 58 -8.73 4.10 -9.84
C LYS A 58 -7.94 2.79 -9.70
N PHE A 59 -6.85 2.64 -10.45
CA PHE A 59 -5.96 1.49 -10.37
C PHE A 59 -4.74 1.76 -9.49
N SER A 60 -4.58 2.99 -8.97
CA SER A 60 -3.57 3.32 -7.97
C SER A 60 -3.85 2.55 -6.67
N HIS A 61 -2.79 2.05 -6.05
CA HIS A 61 -2.87 1.41 -4.76
C HIS A 61 -2.66 2.45 -3.66
N THR A 62 -3.62 2.57 -2.73
CA THR A 62 -3.47 3.47 -1.58
C THR A 62 -2.47 2.87 -0.60
N MET A 63 -1.32 3.52 -0.43
CA MET A 63 -0.25 3.10 0.47
C MET A 63 0.30 4.33 1.20
N VAL A 64 0.83 4.14 2.40
CA VAL A 64 1.56 5.19 3.11
C VAL A 64 3.03 5.09 2.72
N PHE A 65 3.56 6.17 2.15
CA PHE A 65 4.96 6.22 1.74
C PHE A 65 5.85 6.78 2.83
N VAL A 66 6.89 6.04 3.16
CA VAL A 66 7.92 6.43 4.13
C VAL A 66 9.13 6.91 3.34
N LYS A 67 9.69 8.07 3.70
CA LYS A 67 10.92 8.56 3.08
C LYS A 67 12.11 7.75 3.61
N TYR A 68 13.05 7.42 2.73
CA TYR A 68 14.31 6.84 3.14
C TYR A 68 15.09 7.84 4.02
N ILE A 69 15.65 7.33 5.12
CA ILE A 69 16.51 8.10 6.02
C ILE A 69 17.88 7.39 6.07
N PRO A 70 18.98 8.08 5.78
CA PRO A 70 20.31 7.49 5.89
C PRO A 70 20.64 7.14 7.34
N PRO A 71 21.57 6.20 7.57
CA PRO A 71 21.99 5.84 8.92
C PRO A 71 22.60 7.05 9.66
N PRO A 72 22.43 7.16 10.99
CA PRO A 72 23.01 8.23 11.77
C PRO A 72 24.55 8.11 11.78
N MET A 73 25.24 9.01 11.05
CA MET A 73 26.69 8.90 10.80
C MET A 73 27.54 8.97 12.07
N ASN A 74 27.14 9.81 13.02
CA ASN A 74 27.87 10.04 14.26
C ASN A 74 27.96 8.75 15.09
N THR A 75 26.89 7.95 15.07
CA THR A 75 26.80 6.70 15.80
C THR A 75 27.59 5.58 15.11
N MET A 76 27.62 5.56 13.77
CA MET A 76 28.34 4.55 12.98
C MET A 76 29.87 4.70 13.06
N ALA A 77 30.38 5.93 13.17
CA ALA A 77 31.80 6.20 13.38
C ALA A 77 32.28 5.74 14.77
N ASP A 78 31.50 6.02 15.82
CA ASP A 78 31.79 5.58 17.20
C ASP A 78 31.67 4.05 17.37
N LEU A 79 30.90 3.40 16.49
CA LEU A 79 30.64 1.96 16.50
C LEU A 79 31.78 1.10 15.97
N HIS A 80 32.53 1.58 14.98
CA HIS A 80 33.73 0.87 14.49
C HIS A 80 34.86 0.82 15.53
N LEU A 81 34.83 1.70 16.54
CA LEU A 81 35.92 1.85 17.51
C LEU A 81 35.73 1.00 18.76
N ASN A 82 34.49 0.65 19.15
CA ASN A 82 34.21 0.16 20.51
C ASN A 82 33.53 -1.21 20.61
N GLY A 83 33.27 -1.91 19.50
CA GLY A 83 32.71 -3.27 19.52
C GLY A 83 31.36 -3.43 20.25
N HIS A 84 30.64 -2.32 20.43
CA HIS A 84 29.39 -2.27 21.19
C HIS A 84 28.24 -2.88 20.39
N ASP A 85 27.31 -3.57 21.07
CA ASP A 85 26.10 -4.11 20.47
C ASP A 85 25.22 -2.99 19.89
N LEU A 86 25.19 -2.90 18.56
CA LEU A 86 24.45 -1.90 17.78
C LEU A 86 22.96 -1.86 18.12
N THR A 87 22.40 -2.98 18.59
CA THR A 87 20.98 -3.11 18.86
C THR A 87 20.56 -2.38 20.14
N SER A 88 21.51 -1.98 21.01
CA SER A 88 21.21 -1.24 22.23
C SER A 88 21.01 0.27 22.02
N ASN A 89 21.45 0.82 20.88
CA ASN A 89 21.38 2.26 20.62
C ASN A 89 20.00 2.70 20.12
N VAL A 90 19.35 3.62 20.85
CA VAL A 90 18.01 4.13 20.53
C VAL A 90 17.90 4.79 19.15
N HIS A 91 18.93 5.48 18.68
CA HIS A 91 18.93 6.13 17.37
C HIS A 91 18.99 5.09 16.25
N ILE A 92 19.78 4.03 16.44
CA ILE A 92 19.90 2.92 15.48
C ILE A 92 18.61 2.11 15.45
N GLN A 93 18.03 1.79 16.60
CA GLN A 93 16.74 1.10 16.68
C GLN A 93 15.63 1.87 15.96
N ARG A 94 15.55 3.19 16.17
CA ARG A 94 14.59 4.04 15.48
C ARG A 94 14.84 4.07 13.97
N TRP A 95 16.09 4.20 13.54
CA TRP A 95 16.45 4.13 12.13
C TRP A 95 16.09 2.79 11.49
N MET A 96 16.41 1.67 12.14
CA MET A 96 16.06 0.32 11.69
C MET A 96 14.54 0.15 11.54
N SER A 97 13.74 0.67 12.47
CA SER A 97 12.27 0.63 12.36
C SER A 97 11.75 1.38 11.13
N VAL A 98 12.31 2.55 10.83
CA VAL A 98 11.97 3.32 9.61
C VAL A 98 12.40 2.57 8.35
N VAL A 99 13.61 2.01 8.33
CA VAL A 99 14.13 1.25 7.19
C VAL A 99 13.30 -0.02 6.95
N ASN A 100 12.90 -0.73 8.00
CA ASN A 100 12.03 -1.90 7.88
C ASN A 100 10.67 -1.52 7.28
N SER A 101 10.08 -0.41 7.74
CA SER A 101 8.83 0.12 7.17
C SER A 101 9.00 0.48 5.68
N PHE A 102 10.12 1.11 5.33
CA PHE A 102 10.47 1.42 3.94
C PHE A 102 10.63 0.15 3.10
N GLN A 103 11.31 -0.87 3.61
CA GLN A 103 11.49 -2.15 2.90
C GLN A 103 10.15 -2.86 2.66
N GLU A 104 9.27 -2.93 3.66
CA GLU A 104 7.96 -3.55 3.50
C GLU A 104 7.09 -2.79 2.50
N MET A 105 7.16 -1.46 2.48
CA MET A 105 6.51 -0.63 1.48
C MET A 105 7.00 -0.95 0.06
N ILE A 106 8.33 -1.02 -0.16
CA ILE A 106 8.88 -1.38 -1.48
C ILE A 106 8.48 -2.80 -1.89
N LYS A 107 8.54 -3.78 -0.97
CA LYS A 107 8.09 -5.15 -1.25
C LYS A 107 6.62 -5.20 -1.65
N ALA A 108 5.77 -4.42 -0.98
CA ALA A 108 4.35 -4.35 -1.29
C ALA A 108 4.11 -3.69 -2.67
N LEU A 109 4.86 -2.62 -3.00
CA LEU A 109 4.82 -1.97 -4.30
C LEU A 109 5.23 -2.93 -5.43
N LEU A 110 6.31 -3.70 -5.25
CA LEU A 110 6.81 -4.65 -6.25
C LEU A 110 5.90 -5.87 -6.45
N ARG A 111 4.94 -6.12 -5.55
CA ARG A 111 3.94 -7.19 -5.69
C ARG A 111 2.71 -6.76 -6.49
N LEU A 112 2.57 -5.47 -6.82
CA LEU A 112 1.44 -4.96 -7.59
C LEU A 112 1.49 -5.47 -9.04
N GLN A 113 0.31 -5.57 -9.67
CA GLN A 113 0.24 -5.81 -11.11
C GLN A 113 0.85 -4.63 -11.87
N HIS A 114 1.38 -4.87 -13.07
CA HIS A 114 2.11 -3.86 -13.85
C HIS A 114 1.34 -2.52 -14.00
N ASN A 115 0.05 -2.56 -14.35
CA ASN A 115 -0.78 -1.36 -14.48
C ASN A 115 -1.01 -0.65 -13.13
N GLN A 116 -1.15 -1.41 -12.04
CA GLN A 116 -1.36 -0.85 -10.70
C GLN A 116 -0.07 -0.20 -10.18
N PHE A 117 1.07 -0.86 -10.38
CA PHE A 117 2.40 -0.33 -10.05
C PHE A 117 2.61 1.03 -10.69
N TRP A 118 2.46 1.12 -12.02
CA TRP A 118 2.66 2.39 -12.74
C TRP A 118 1.58 3.42 -12.42
N SER A 119 0.31 3.02 -12.30
CA SER A 119 -0.76 3.95 -11.87
C SER A 119 -0.47 4.52 -10.48
N THR A 120 0.12 3.73 -9.58
CA THR A 120 0.52 4.18 -8.25
C THR A 120 1.67 5.18 -8.35
N LEU A 121 2.75 4.86 -9.05
CA LEU A 121 3.90 5.77 -9.20
C LEU A 121 3.53 7.10 -9.87
N VAL A 122 2.65 7.09 -10.88
CA VAL A 122 2.28 8.30 -11.63
C VAL A 122 1.35 9.21 -10.83
N HIS A 123 0.41 8.64 -10.07
CA HIS A 123 -0.63 9.42 -9.39
C HIS A 123 -0.34 9.70 -7.91
N GLU A 124 0.61 9.00 -7.29
CA GLU A 124 0.94 9.19 -5.89
C GLU A 124 2.00 10.27 -5.70
N ARG A 125 1.57 11.43 -5.18
CA ARG A 125 2.43 12.60 -5.01
C ARG A 125 3.49 12.43 -3.92
N SER A 126 3.28 11.53 -2.97
CA SER A 126 4.23 11.31 -1.87
C SER A 126 5.50 10.56 -2.28
N LEU A 127 5.49 9.97 -3.48
CA LEU A 127 6.63 9.29 -4.10
C LEU A 127 7.49 10.19 -5.00
N GLN A 128 7.00 11.38 -5.35
CA GLN A 128 7.68 12.37 -6.20
C GLN A 128 8.43 13.39 -5.35
#